data_AF-A0A444JZ24-F1
#
_entry.id   AF-A0A444JZ24-F1
#
_cell.length_a   1.000
_cell.length_b   1.000
_cell.length_c   1.000
_cell.angle_alpha   90.00
_cell.angle_beta   90.00
_cell.angle_gamma   90.00
#
_symmetry.space_group_name_H-M   'P 1'
#
loop_
_entity.id
_entity.type
_entity.pdbx_description
1 polymer ?
#
loop_
_entity_poly.entity_id
_entity_poly.type
_entity_poly.pdbx_seq_one_letter_code
_entity_poly.pdbx_strand_id
1 'polypeptide(L)'
;SLDLRPSKAYFGVYAAVFLCSMGILIFRSVTKPEQVWYQARALAESVKTLTWRFAMRAQPFDDTRAADARADFRKLMEGILDSNRHLGSALSGTDSASPQTTDEMMSIRESPLKERKELYLQKRICEQRKWYEKKARSNKRSVKIWMGLGVIAYALGFSFIVVRIADPAIPGWPTEPLIVIAASLIG
;
A
#
# COMPACT_ATOMS: atom_id res chain seq x y z
N SER A 1 -35.20 2.31 24.02
CA SER A 1 -34.89 3.76 23.98
C SER A 1 -33.47 3.93 24.48
N LEU A 2 -32.56 4.48 23.65
CA LEU A 2 -31.24 4.90 24.14
C LEU A 2 -31.41 6.21 24.90
N ASP A 3 -31.82 6.12 26.17
CA ASP A 3 -31.87 7.27 27.08
C ASP A 3 -30.45 7.57 27.56
N LEU A 4 -29.67 8.24 26.70
CA LEU A 4 -28.31 8.70 26.99
C LEU A 4 -28.38 10.02 27.77
N ARG A 5 -28.88 9.98 29.01
CA ARG A 5 -28.57 11.01 30.01
C ARG A 5 -27.05 11.18 30.09
N PRO A 6 -26.50 12.34 30.51
CA PRO A 6 -25.06 12.52 30.78
C PRO A 6 -24.64 11.62 31.97
N SER A 7 -24.56 10.33 31.68
CA SER A 7 -24.23 9.23 32.57
C SER A 7 -22.74 8.98 32.43
N LYS A 8 -22.12 8.48 33.49
CA LYS A 8 -20.71 8.07 33.49
C LYS A 8 -20.38 7.14 32.30
N ALA A 9 -21.35 6.35 31.84
CA ALA A 9 -21.23 5.49 30.67
C ALA A 9 -20.98 6.26 29.35
N TYR A 10 -21.65 7.40 29.15
CA TYR A 10 -21.50 8.24 27.96
C TYR A 10 -20.08 8.81 27.85
N PHE A 11 -19.58 9.40 28.95
CA PHE A 11 -18.20 9.90 29.01
C PHE A 11 -17.17 8.76 28.97
N GLY A 12 -17.49 7.59 29.50
CA GLY A 12 -16.65 6.40 29.42
C GLY A 12 -16.46 5.92 27.98
N VAL A 13 -17.51 5.89 27.17
CA VAL A 13 -17.42 5.55 25.73
C VAL A 13 -16.60 6.60 24.98
N TYR A 14 -16.81 7.89 25.26
CA TYR A 14 -16.04 8.97 24.65
C TYR A 14 -14.54 8.84 24.94
N ALA A 15 -14.19 8.63 26.22
CA ALA A 15 -12.82 8.43 26.65
C ALA A 15 -12.18 7.19 26.00
N ALA A 16 -12.92 6.08 25.89
CA ALA A 16 -12.44 4.87 25.23
C ALA A 16 -12.17 5.09 23.73
N VAL A 17 -13.09 5.73 23.00
CA VAL A 17 -12.90 6.05 21.58
C VAL A 17 -11.69 6.96 21.40
N PHE A 18 -11.57 8.01 22.23
CA PHE A 18 -10.44 8.93 22.17
C PHE A 18 -9.10 8.24 22.46
N LEU A 19 -9.03 7.39 23.51
CA LEU A 19 -7.84 6.61 23.84
C LEU A 19 -7.47 5.63 22.72
N CYS A 20 -8.45 4.97 22.11
CA CYS A 20 -8.23 4.08 20.97
C CYS A 20 -7.69 4.86 19.76
N SER A 21 -8.32 5.98 19.40
CA SER A 21 -7.85 6.84 18.29
C SER A 21 -6.45 7.38 18.55
N MET A 22 -6.15 7.83 19.77
CA MET A 22 -4.82 8.28 20.16
C MET A 22 -3.80 7.15 20.11
N GLY A 23 -4.15 5.95 20.58
CA GLY A 23 -3.31 4.75 20.48
C GLY A 23 -2.98 4.40 19.03
N ILE A 24 -3.97 4.43 18.13
CA ILE A 24 -3.78 4.20 16.69
C ILE A 24 -2.86 5.27 16.07
N LEU A 25 -3.05 6.55 16.42
CA LEU A 25 -2.23 7.65 15.92
C LEU A 25 -0.77 7.53 16.39
N ILE A 26 -0.55 7.25 17.68
CA ILE A 26 0.78 7.04 18.24
C ILE A 26 1.43 5.82 17.59
N PHE A 27 0.70 4.69 17.50
CA PHE A 27 1.20 3.48 16.86
C PHE A 27 1.62 3.76 15.41
N ARG A 28 0.76 4.40 14.62
CA ARG A 28 1.04 4.78 13.23
C ARG A 28 2.24 5.73 13.13
N SER A 29 2.34 6.71 14.01
CA SER A 29 3.43 7.71 14.01
C SER A 29 4.78 7.10 14.38
N VAL A 30 4.79 6.16 15.34
CA VAL A 30 6.01 5.51 15.83
C VAL A 30 6.46 4.40 14.89
N THR A 31 5.54 3.53 14.45
CA THR A 31 5.89 2.36 13.61
C THR A 31 6.04 2.69 12.13
N LYS A 32 5.50 3.83 11.68
CA LYS A 32 5.51 4.30 10.28
C LYS A 32 5.36 3.15 9.28
N PRO A 33 4.30 2.32 9.41
CA PRO A 33 4.16 1.10 8.63
C PRO A 33 4.09 1.39 7.13
N GLU A 34 3.63 2.58 6.74
CA GLU A 34 3.69 3.05 5.35
C GLU A 34 5.12 3.14 4.80
N GLN A 35 6.12 3.48 5.61
CA GLN A 35 7.51 3.57 5.17
C GLN A 35 8.07 2.17 4.90
N VAL A 36 7.84 1.21 5.81
CA VAL A 36 8.23 -0.19 5.62
C VAL A 36 7.56 -0.77 4.38
N TRP A 37 6.25 -0.53 4.21
CA TRP A 37 5.51 -0.95 3.02
C TRP A 37 6.09 -0.34 1.73
N TYR A 38 6.40 0.96 1.74
CA TYR A 38 6.98 1.65 0.59
C TYR A 38 8.36 1.11 0.23
N GLN A 39 9.22 0.90 1.21
CA GLN A 39 10.56 0.36 1.02
C GLN A 39 10.52 -1.09 0.52
N ALA A 40 9.67 -1.94 1.10
CA ALA A 40 9.48 -3.31 0.64
C ALA A 40 8.93 -3.37 -0.80
N ARG A 41 8.00 -2.48 -1.16
CA ARG A 41 7.51 -2.33 -2.53
C ARG A 41 8.62 -1.91 -3.49
N ALA A 42 9.43 -0.93 -3.11
CA ALA A 42 10.55 -0.45 -3.91
C ALA A 42 11.60 -1.54 -4.13
N LEU A 43 11.89 -2.33 -3.09
CA LEU A 43 12.75 -3.50 -3.18
C LEU A 43 12.21 -4.52 -4.19
N ALA A 44 10.94 -4.92 -4.06
CA ALA A 44 10.32 -5.88 -4.97
C ALA A 44 10.33 -5.41 -6.44
N GLU A 45 10.08 -4.12 -6.69
CA GLU A 45 10.17 -3.56 -8.05
C GLU A 45 11.62 -3.47 -8.57
N SER A 46 12.60 -3.27 -7.69
CA SER A 46 14.02 -3.28 -8.04
C SER A 46 14.47 -4.68 -8.45
N VAL A 47 14.13 -5.70 -7.65
CA VAL A 47 14.35 -7.13 -7.95
C VAL A 47 13.71 -7.48 -9.29
N LYS A 48 12.42 -7.17 -9.47
CA LYS A 48 11.70 -7.43 -10.72
C LYS A 48 12.36 -6.77 -11.93
N THR A 49 12.79 -5.51 -11.79
CA THR A 49 13.46 -4.77 -12.87
C THR A 49 14.80 -5.40 -13.22
N LEU A 50 15.59 -5.81 -12.22
CA LEU A 50 16.87 -6.48 -12.43
C LEU A 50 16.68 -7.82 -13.16
N THR A 51 15.70 -8.63 -12.72
CA THR A 51 15.33 -9.90 -13.36
C THR A 51 14.98 -9.72 -14.83
N TRP A 52 14.14 -8.74 -15.15
CA TRP A 52 13.83 -8.43 -16.55
C TRP A 52 15.08 -7.99 -17.32
N ARG A 53 15.92 -7.10 -16.78
CA ARG A 53 17.14 -6.67 -17.48
C ARG A 53 18.05 -7.86 -17.80
N PHE A 54 18.19 -8.81 -16.88
CA PHE A 54 18.96 -10.03 -17.07
C PHE A 54 18.35 -10.92 -18.17
N ALA A 55 17.06 -11.24 -18.08
CA ALA A 55 16.38 -12.08 -19.06
C ALA A 55 16.44 -11.47 -20.48
N MET A 56 16.43 -10.14 -20.58
CA MET A 56 16.41 -9.44 -21.87
C MET A 56 17.79 -9.18 -22.47
N ARG A 57 18.88 -9.61 -21.83
CA ARG A 57 20.26 -9.19 -22.18
C ARG A 57 20.38 -7.67 -22.32
N ALA A 58 19.65 -6.93 -21.48
CA ALA A 58 19.73 -5.48 -21.43
C ALA A 58 20.87 -5.08 -20.49
N GLN A 59 21.46 -3.90 -20.70
CA GLN A 59 22.49 -3.35 -19.81
C GLN A 59 22.05 -3.50 -18.34
N PRO A 60 22.92 -3.96 -17.42
CA PRO A 60 24.35 -4.24 -17.58
C PRO A 60 24.69 -5.66 -18.08
N PHE A 61 23.71 -6.46 -18.49
CA PHE A 61 23.86 -7.87 -18.85
C PHE A 61 23.87 -8.11 -20.36
N ASP A 62 24.23 -7.09 -21.14
CA ASP A 62 24.43 -7.17 -22.58
C ASP A 62 25.73 -7.92 -22.89
N ASP A 63 25.69 -8.69 -23.99
CA ASP A 63 26.77 -9.61 -24.38
C ASP A 63 28.09 -8.89 -24.71
N THR A 64 28.06 -7.56 -24.88
CA THR A 64 29.23 -6.71 -25.15
C THR A 64 29.97 -6.27 -23.90
N ARG A 65 29.33 -6.32 -22.71
CA ARG A 65 29.90 -5.81 -21.45
C ARG A 65 30.05 -6.89 -20.39
N ALA A 66 29.15 -7.86 -20.35
CA ALA A 66 29.16 -8.89 -19.32
C ALA A 66 29.99 -10.09 -19.78
N ALA A 67 31.16 -10.30 -19.17
CA ALA A 67 31.95 -11.53 -19.35
C ALA A 67 31.23 -12.74 -18.73
N ASP A 68 30.57 -12.55 -17.58
CA ASP A 68 29.67 -13.52 -16.96
C ASP A 68 28.42 -12.79 -16.41
N ALA A 69 27.38 -12.72 -17.24
CA ALA A 69 26.12 -12.08 -16.88
C ALA A 69 25.43 -12.72 -15.66
N ARG A 70 25.66 -14.00 -15.37
CA ARG A 70 25.06 -14.68 -14.21
C ARG A 70 25.75 -14.24 -12.93
N ALA A 71 27.07 -14.16 -12.93
CA ALA A 71 27.84 -13.64 -11.79
C ALA A 71 27.48 -12.18 -11.50
N ASP A 72 27.41 -11.34 -12.54
CA ASP A 72 27.02 -9.93 -12.39
C ASP A 72 25.60 -9.79 -11.85
N PHE A 73 24.67 -10.65 -12.28
CA PHE A 73 23.29 -10.64 -11.80
C PHE A 73 23.21 -10.98 -10.32
N ARG A 74 23.90 -12.04 -9.88
CA ARG A 74 23.96 -12.43 -8.46
C ARG A 74 24.55 -11.31 -7.60
N LYS A 75 25.66 -10.73 -8.04
CA LYS A 75 26.32 -9.62 -7.32
C LYS A 75 25.41 -8.40 -7.17
N LEU A 76 24.70 -8.01 -8.23
CA LEU A 76 23.76 -6.89 -8.18
C LEU A 76 22.52 -7.21 -7.34
N MET A 77 22.01 -8.43 -7.40
CA MET A 77 20.88 -8.88 -6.59
C MET A 77 21.24 -8.89 -5.09
N GLU A 78 22.40 -9.45 -4.74
CA GLU A 78 22.96 -9.40 -3.39
C GLU A 78 23.11 -7.97 -2.90
N GLY A 79 23.67 -7.07 -3.72
CA GLY A 79 23.79 -5.65 -3.36
C GLY A 79 22.45 -4.97 -3.08
N ILE A 80 21.41 -5.27 -3.87
CA ILE A 80 20.05 -4.76 -3.64
C ILE A 80 19.47 -5.31 -2.34
N LEU A 81 19.61 -6.61 -2.07
CA LEU A 81 19.09 -7.25 -0.87
C LEU A 81 19.83 -6.76 0.38
N ASP A 82 21.15 -6.64 0.32
CA ASP A 82 21.98 -6.19 1.44
C ASP A 82 21.71 -4.74 1.82
N SER A 83 21.54 -3.87 0.81
CA SER A 83 21.15 -2.46 1.02
C SER A 83 19.77 -2.31 1.67
N ASN A 84 18.94 -3.37 1.65
CA ASN A 84 17.60 -3.40 2.22
C ASN A 84 17.47 -4.42 3.37
N ARG A 85 18.59 -4.87 3.95
CA ARG A 85 18.63 -5.89 5.01
C ARG A 85 17.91 -5.46 6.28
N HIS A 86 17.70 -4.16 6.51
CA HIS A 86 16.87 -3.65 7.61
C HIS A 86 15.39 -4.03 7.47
N LEU A 87 14.93 -4.37 6.26
CA LEU A 87 13.62 -4.99 6.00
C LEU A 87 13.63 -6.50 6.27
N GLY A 88 14.79 -7.08 6.61
CA GLY A 88 15.06 -8.50 6.69
C GLY A 88 14.16 -9.26 7.65
N SER A 89 13.71 -8.66 8.76
CA SER A 89 12.71 -9.29 9.65
C SER A 89 11.37 -9.59 8.96
N ALA A 90 11.04 -8.88 7.88
CA ALA A 90 9.87 -9.15 7.03
C ALA A 90 10.16 -10.13 5.86
N LEU A 91 11.44 -10.46 5.60
CA LEU A 91 11.90 -11.21 4.43
C LEU A 91 12.67 -12.51 4.79
N SER A 92 12.82 -12.84 6.09
CA SER A 92 13.64 -13.95 6.63
C SER A 92 13.06 -15.35 6.38
N GLY A 93 12.64 -15.65 5.15
CA GLY A 93 11.94 -16.90 4.81
C GLY A 93 12.60 -17.80 3.77
N THR A 94 13.73 -17.44 3.17
CA THR A 94 14.31 -18.26 2.08
C THR A 94 15.82 -18.33 2.14
N ASP A 95 16.32 -19.56 2.21
CA ASP A 95 17.71 -19.95 2.10
C ASP A 95 18.41 -19.23 0.94
N SER A 96 19.45 -18.47 1.28
CA SER A 96 20.37 -17.79 0.36
C SER A 96 21.19 -18.76 -0.52
N ALA A 97 20.96 -20.07 -0.42
CA ALA A 97 21.70 -21.13 -1.11
C ALA A 97 21.10 -21.55 -2.46
N SER A 98 19.88 -21.11 -2.80
CA SER A 98 19.26 -21.45 -4.08
C SER A 98 19.81 -20.62 -5.25
N PRO A 99 19.85 -21.17 -6.49
CA PRO A 99 20.19 -20.39 -7.68
C PRO A 99 19.24 -19.18 -7.79
N GLN A 100 19.76 -17.97 -7.62
CA GLN A 100 18.95 -16.74 -7.77
C GLN A 100 18.44 -16.53 -9.22
N THR A 101 18.92 -17.33 -10.17
CA THR A 101 18.48 -17.39 -11.56
C THR A 101 17.61 -18.63 -11.79
N THR A 102 16.38 -18.45 -12.25
CA THR A 102 15.49 -19.58 -12.58
C THR A 102 15.73 -20.09 -14.00
N ASP A 103 15.28 -21.31 -14.29
CA ASP A 103 15.38 -21.92 -15.62
C ASP A 103 14.58 -21.13 -16.66
N GLU A 104 13.42 -20.57 -16.29
CA GLU A 104 12.64 -19.70 -17.18
C GLU A 104 13.40 -18.43 -17.56
N MET A 105 14.12 -17.83 -16.61
CA MET A 105 14.94 -16.63 -16.90
C MET A 105 16.01 -16.96 -17.94
N MET A 106 16.61 -18.14 -17.84
CA MET A 106 17.62 -18.60 -18.79
C MET A 106 17.02 -18.92 -20.16
N SER A 107 15.90 -19.64 -20.19
CA SER A 107 15.16 -19.96 -21.41
C SER A 107 14.76 -18.70 -22.18
N ILE A 108 14.21 -17.70 -21.49
CA ILE A 108 13.91 -16.39 -22.09
C ILE A 108 15.19 -15.75 -22.61
N ARG A 109 16.28 -15.75 -21.84
CA ARG A 109 17.56 -15.13 -22.25
C ARG A 109 18.18 -15.80 -23.48
N GLU A 110 18.02 -17.10 -23.64
CA GLU A 110 18.55 -17.88 -24.77
C GLU A 110 17.69 -17.74 -26.04
N SER A 111 16.43 -17.31 -25.90
CA SER A 111 15.54 -17.12 -27.04
C SER A 111 15.96 -15.96 -27.98
N PRO A 112 15.57 -16.01 -29.27
CA PRO A 112 15.85 -14.97 -30.24
C PRO A 112 15.34 -13.59 -29.80
N LEU A 113 16.04 -12.52 -30.21
CA LEU A 113 15.71 -11.14 -29.82
C LEU A 113 14.24 -10.77 -30.09
N LYS A 114 13.68 -11.24 -31.20
CA LYS A 114 12.28 -10.98 -31.58
C LYS A 114 11.30 -11.56 -30.55
N GLU A 115 11.53 -12.81 -30.12
CA GLU A 115 10.70 -13.50 -29.15
C GLU A 115 10.79 -12.85 -27.77
N ARG A 116 12.01 -12.52 -27.32
CA ARG A 116 12.22 -11.75 -26.08
C ARG A 116 11.42 -10.45 -26.12
N LYS A 117 11.56 -9.63 -27.17
CA LYS A 117 10.85 -8.34 -27.29
C LYS A 117 9.34 -8.51 -27.19
N GLU A 118 8.77 -9.50 -27.89
CA GLU A 118 7.33 -9.77 -27.83
C GLU A 118 6.89 -10.17 -26.42
N LEU A 119 7.65 -11.06 -25.78
CA LEU A 119 7.39 -11.49 -24.41
C LEU A 119 7.45 -10.30 -23.43
N TYR A 120 8.39 -9.36 -23.60
CA TYR A 120 8.43 -8.12 -22.81
C TYR A 120 7.16 -7.31 -22.95
N LEU A 121 6.74 -7.08 -24.19
CA LEU A 121 5.61 -6.22 -24.50
C LEU A 121 4.34 -6.80 -23.90
N GLN A 122 4.16 -8.12 -24.03
CA GLN A 122 3.00 -8.80 -23.48
C GLN A 122 3.04 -8.89 -21.95
N LYS A 123 4.10 -9.47 -21.38
CA LYS A 123 4.17 -9.84 -19.96
C LYS A 123 4.57 -8.69 -19.04
N ARG A 124 5.39 -7.74 -19.50
CA ARG A 124 5.78 -6.58 -18.69
C ARG A 124 4.86 -5.39 -18.98
N ILE A 125 4.81 -4.92 -20.22
CA ILE A 125 4.18 -3.64 -20.54
C ILE A 125 2.64 -3.72 -20.55
N CYS A 126 2.07 -4.67 -21.30
CA CYS A 126 0.62 -4.80 -21.41
C CYS A 126 -0.03 -5.21 -20.08
N GLU A 127 0.56 -6.14 -19.33
CA GLU A 127 0.08 -6.49 -17.99
C GLU A 127 0.16 -5.31 -17.02
N GLN A 128 1.27 -4.56 -17.02
CA GLN A 128 1.41 -3.38 -16.18
C GLN A 128 0.35 -2.32 -16.52
N ARG A 129 0.09 -2.07 -17.81
CA ARG A 129 -0.98 -1.16 -18.26
C ARG A 129 -2.34 -1.63 -17.76
N LYS A 130 -2.69 -2.90 -17.97
CA LYS A 130 -3.97 -3.48 -17.51
C LYS A 130 -4.13 -3.38 -15.99
N TRP A 131 -3.07 -3.64 -15.24
CA TRP A 131 -3.08 -3.55 -13.78
C TRP A 131 -3.32 -2.10 -13.32
N TYR A 132 -2.57 -1.13 -13.85
CA TYR A 132 -2.74 0.28 -13.49
C TYR A 132 -4.12 0.81 -13.88
N GLU A 133 -4.64 0.41 -15.04
CA GLU A 133 -5.99 0.79 -15.47
C GLU A 133 -7.07 0.24 -14.53
N LYS A 134 -6.98 -1.06 -14.16
CA LYS A 134 -7.88 -1.68 -13.19
C LYS A 134 -7.77 -1.02 -11.82
N LYS A 135 -6.55 -0.75 -11.36
CA LYS A 135 -6.31 -0.09 -10.07
C LYS A 135 -6.86 1.33 -10.04
N ALA A 136 -6.67 2.10 -11.12
CA ALA A 136 -7.22 3.45 -11.26
C ALA A 136 -8.76 3.43 -11.25
N ARG A 137 -9.40 2.50 -11.97
CA ARG A 137 -10.86 2.32 -11.93
C ARG A 137 -11.36 1.98 -10.54
N SER A 138 -10.70 1.03 -9.85
CA SER A 138 -11.04 0.69 -8.47
C SER A 138 -10.89 1.90 -7.55
N ASN A 139 -9.81 2.68 -7.68
CA ASN A 139 -9.56 3.84 -6.85
C ASN A 139 -10.62 4.93 -7.07
N LYS A 140 -11.01 5.19 -8.33
CA LYS A 140 -12.11 6.11 -8.67
C LYS A 140 -13.43 5.68 -8.03
N ARG A 141 -13.72 4.38 -7.96
CA ARG A 141 -14.91 3.86 -7.27
C ARG A 141 -14.82 4.07 -5.75
N SER A 142 -13.67 3.74 -5.16
CA SER A 142 -13.44 3.94 -3.72
C SER A 142 -13.58 5.41 -3.33
N VAL A 143 -13.03 6.35 -4.10
CA VAL A 143 -13.16 7.80 -3.84
C VAL A 143 -14.63 8.21 -3.79
N LYS A 144 -15.47 7.75 -4.73
CA LYS A 144 -16.91 8.06 -4.72
C LYS A 144 -17.61 7.52 -3.48
N ILE A 145 -17.25 6.30 -3.04
CA ILE A 145 -17.81 5.69 -1.84
C ILE A 145 -17.41 6.49 -0.60
N TRP A 146 -16.11 6.78 -0.42
CA TRP A 146 -15.62 7.55 0.73
C TRP A 146 -16.18 8.97 0.75
N MET A 147 -16.28 9.63 -0.41
CA MET A 147 -16.92 10.94 -0.52
C MET A 147 -18.40 10.88 -0.13
N GLY A 148 -19.15 9.87 -0.59
CA GLY A 148 -20.54 9.67 -0.20
C GLY A 148 -20.72 9.44 1.30
N LEU A 149 -19.86 8.60 1.90
CA LEU A 149 -19.85 8.37 3.35
C LEU A 149 -19.53 9.65 4.13
N GLY A 150 -18.57 10.46 3.66
CA GLY A 150 -18.25 11.76 4.25
C GLY A 150 -19.42 12.75 4.19
N VAL A 151 -20.12 12.84 3.05
CA VAL A 151 -21.31 13.68 2.90
C VAL A 151 -22.43 13.24 3.85
N ILE A 152 -22.67 11.93 3.98
CA ILE A 152 -23.68 11.39 4.92
C ILE A 152 -23.29 11.74 6.37
N ALA A 153 -22.01 11.58 6.74
CA ALA A 153 -21.54 11.92 8.08
C ALA A 153 -21.74 13.41 8.39
N TYR A 154 -21.43 14.31 7.45
CA TYR A 154 -21.70 15.75 7.61
C TYR A 154 -23.18 16.08 7.67
N ALA A 155 -24.01 15.44 6.84
CA ALA A 155 -25.46 15.65 6.84
C ALA A 155 -26.09 15.22 8.19
N LEU A 156 -25.63 14.11 8.77
CA LEU A 156 -26.04 13.66 10.11
C LEU A 156 -25.55 14.62 11.20
N GLY A 157 -24.31 15.10 11.12
CA GLY A 157 -23.80 16.11 12.05
C GLY A 157 -24.63 17.40 11.98
N PHE A 158 -24.96 17.86 10.77
CA PHE A 158 -25.79 19.04 10.54
C PHE A 158 -27.22 18.86 11.08
N SER A 159 -27.87 17.72 10.83
CA SER A 159 -29.22 17.46 11.33
C SER A 159 -29.27 17.46 12.86
N PHE A 160 -28.26 16.92 13.54
CA PHE A 160 -28.15 16.98 15.00
C PHE A 160 -28.00 18.41 15.53
N ILE A 161 -27.25 19.27 14.82
CA ILE A 161 -27.15 20.69 15.18
C ILE A 161 -28.52 21.37 15.04
N VAL A 162 -29.23 21.14 13.92
CA VAL A 162 -30.55 21.74 13.68
C VAL A 162 -31.59 21.29 14.70
N VAL A 163 -31.65 19.99 15.01
CA VAL A 163 -32.57 19.45 16.03
C VAL A 163 -32.31 20.10 17.40
N ARG A 164 -31.05 20.29 17.78
CA ARG A 164 -30.69 20.95 19.03
C ARG A 164 -31.08 22.43 19.07
N ILE A 165 -31.03 23.13 17.93
CA ILE A 165 -31.50 24.52 17.83
C ILE A 165 -33.02 24.58 17.99
N ALA A 166 -33.74 23.64 17.37
CA ALA A 166 -35.20 23.60 17.40
C ALA A 166 -35.76 23.18 18.77
N ASP A 167 -35.12 22.23 19.44
CA ASP A 167 -35.49 21.78 20.78
C ASP A 167 -34.25 21.63 21.68
N PRO A 168 -33.90 22.66 22.47
CA PRO A 168 -32.78 22.64 23.39
C PRO A 168 -32.94 21.64 24.55
N ALA A 169 -34.15 21.10 24.79
CA ALA A 169 -34.41 20.15 25.86
C ALA A 169 -34.00 18.71 25.49
N ILE A 170 -33.79 18.42 24.20
CA ILE A 170 -33.27 17.14 23.75
C ILE A 170 -31.78 17.05 24.12
N PRO A 171 -31.34 16.00 24.86
CA PRO A 171 -29.93 15.76 25.11
C PRO A 171 -29.19 15.67 23.76
N GLY A 172 -28.32 16.65 23.51
CA GLY A 172 -27.61 16.74 22.24
C GLY A 172 -26.74 15.50 22.01
N TRP A 173 -26.85 14.90 20.83
CA TRP A 173 -25.89 13.87 20.40
C TRP A 173 -24.50 14.50 20.25
N PRO A 174 -23.42 13.77 20.59
CA PRO A 174 -22.07 14.28 20.41
C PRO A 174 -21.78 14.44 18.92
N THR A 175 -21.73 15.68 18.47
CA THR A 175 -21.39 16.02 17.08
C THR A 175 -19.88 15.97 16.86
N GLU A 176 -19.06 16.10 17.92
CA GLU A 176 -17.61 16.11 17.81
C GLU A 176 -17.04 14.79 17.24
N PRO A 177 -17.44 13.59 17.71
CA PRO A 177 -17.00 12.32 17.13
C PRO A 177 -17.41 12.15 15.67
N LEU A 178 -18.60 12.64 15.27
CA LEU A 178 -19.04 12.59 13.87
C LEU A 178 -18.18 13.47 12.97
N ILE A 179 -17.79 14.66 13.45
CA ILE A 179 -16.87 15.55 12.73
C ILE A 179 -15.48 14.91 12.64
N VAL A 180 -14.98 14.28 13.70
CA VAL A 180 -13.68 13.56 13.69
C VAL A 180 -13.71 12.39 12.70
N ILE A 181 -14.80 11.62 12.67
CA ILE A 181 -15.00 10.53 11.70
C ILE A 181 -15.06 11.11 10.29
N ALA A 182 -15.86 12.16 10.03
CA ALA A 182 -15.98 12.79 8.72
C ALA A 182 -14.63 13.34 8.22
N ALA A 183 -13.87 14.01 9.09
CA ALA A 183 -12.53 14.51 8.78
C ALA A 183 -11.55 13.36 8.47
N SER A 184 -11.61 12.26 9.23
CA SER A 184 -10.76 11.08 9.02
C SER A 184 -11.12 10.26 7.77
N LEU A 185 -12.35 10.38 7.27
CA LEU A 185 -12.80 9.73 6.02
C LEU A 185 -12.35 10.50 4.78
N ILE A 186 -12.06 11.79 4.92
CA ILE A 186 -11.72 12.71 3.82
C ILE A 186 -10.22 12.98 3.76
N GLY A 187 -9.54 13.08 4.91
CA GLY A 187 -8.09 13.24 5.03
C GLY A 187 -7.34 11.93 4.86
#